data_AF-A0A7S0EXM6-F1
#
_entry.id   AF-A0A7S0EXM6-F1
#
_cell.length_a   1.000
_cell.length_b   1.000
_cell.length_c   1.000
_cell.angle_alpha   90.00
_cell.angle_beta   90.00
_cell.angle_gamma   90.00
#
_symmetry.space_group_name_H-M   'P 1'
#
loop_
_entity.id
_entity.type
_entity.pdbx_description
1 polymer ?
#
loop_
_entity_poly.entity_id
_entity_poly.type
_entity_poly.pdbx_seq_one_letter_code
_entity_poly.pdbx_strand_id
1 'polypeptide(L)'
;AKEKELEAQEKERQLQLEKKELEHQAQKKELQIEKYKADLSNVTQRMLIEKFFNLVAATIVKHFSGTKSNDLGLSETLIKDMRNLSISFSRMNRLLVDNENLRKKAWELIGLSDKVKLPAFKDALLYSRLSECIHLNIPGGKNVYTSNSTKHEEKAFYQEVAALLDLQVKEYDEEKAELARTADEIEGV
;
A
#
# COMPACT_ATOMS: atom_id res chain seq x y z
N ALA A 1 17.11 -54.03 -29.99
CA ALA A 1 18.00 -53.02 -29.38
C ALA A 1 17.57 -51.61 -29.78
N LYS A 2 17.65 -51.24 -31.07
CA LYS A 2 17.21 -49.94 -31.59
C LYS A 2 15.79 -49.50 -31.22
N GLU A 3 14.83 -50.42 -31.22
CA GLU A 3 13.41 -50.11 -30.95
C GLU A 3 13.18 -49.72 -29.47
N LYS A 4 13.81 -50.44 -28.54
CA LYS A 4 13.83 -50.09 -27.11
C LYS A 4 14.57 -48.77 -26.83
N GLU A 5 15.57 -48.46 -27.64
CA GLU A 5 16.36 -47.23 -27.54
C GLU A 5 15.54 -46.02 -28.05
N LEU A 6 14.74 -46.20 -29.10
CA LEU A 6 13.79 -45.21 -29.61
C LEU A 6 12.66 -44.93 -28.60
N GLU A 7 12.04 -45.98 -28.02
CA GLU A 7 11.01 -45.81 -26.98
C GLU A 7 11.55 -45.08 -25.75
N ALA A 8 12.80 -45.34 -25.36
CA ALA A 8 13.44 -44.65 -24.24
C ALA A 8 13.66 -43.16 -24.55
N GLN A 9 14.13 -42.82 -25.76
CA GLN A 9 14.30 -41.43 -26.21
C GLN A 9 12.96 -40.69 -26.31
N GLU A 10 11.90 -41.35 -26.77
CA GLU A 10 10.57 -40.75 -26.88
C GLU A 10 9.95 -40.50 -25.50
N LYS A 11 10.08 -41.44 -24.57
CA LYS A 11 9.72 -41.22 -23.15
C LYS A 11 10.50 -40.09 -22.51
N GLU A 12 11.81 -40.01 -22.74
CA GLU A 12 12.64 -38.92 -22.20
C GLU A 12 12.19 -37.56 -22.75
N ARG A 13 11.87 -37.50 -24.05
CA ARG A 13 11.35 -36.29 -24.69
C ARG A 13 9.99 -35.89 -24.13
N GLN A 14 9.10 -36.84 -23.91
CA GLN A 14 7.78 -36.61 -23.30
C GLN A 14 7.94 -36.04 -21.88
N LEU A 15 8.81 -36.65 -21.06
CA LEU A 15 9.13 -36.16 -19.71
C LEU A 15 9.71 -34.74 -19.73
N GLN A 16 10.56 -34.41 -20.70
CA GLN A 16 11.11 -33.06 -20.87
C GLN A 16 10.02 -32.05 -21.26
N LEU A 17 9.05 -32.44 -22.10
CA LEU A 17 7.93 -31.57 -22.47
C LEU A 17 7.00 -31.32 -21.27
N GLU A 18 6.64 -32.36 -20.52
CA GLU A 18 5.84 -32.23 -19.30
C GLU A 18 6.52 -31.32 -18.26
N LYS A 19 7.84 -31.48 -18.07
CA LYS A 19 8.61 -30.63 -17.17
C LYS A 19 8.58 -29.16 -17.61
N LYS A 20 8.77 -28.89 -18.90
CA LYS A 20 8.71 -27.53 -19.45
C LYS A 20 7.32 -26.91 -19.29
N GLU A 21 6.26 -27.69 -19.47
CA GLU A 21 4.90 -27.21 -19.30
C GLU A 21 4.60 -26.85 -17.84
N LEU A 22 5.05 -27.67 -16.89
CA LEU A 22 4.94 -27.37 -15.46
C LEU A 22 5.71 -26.10 -15.07
N GLU A 23 6.94 -25.95 -15.58
CA GLU A 23 7.76 -24.75 -15.38
C GLU A 23 7.07 -23.51 -15.95
N HIS A 24 6.51 -23.60 -17.16
CA HIS A 24 5.75 -22.51 -17.77
C HIS A 24 4.50 -22.16 -16.95
N GLN A 25 3.73 -23.14 -16.47
CA GLN A 25 2.55 -22.89 -15.64
C GLN A 25 2.94 -22.21 -14.31
N ALA A 26 4.06 -22.61 -13.70
CA ALA A 26 4.56 -21.98 -12.49
C ALA A 26 4.95 -20.51 -12.74
N GLN A 27 5.65 -20.23 -13.84
CA GLN A 27 6.00 -18.86 -14.24
C GLN A 27 4.76 -17.99 -14.51
N LYS A 28 3.75 -18.52 -15.24
CA LYS A 28 2.49 -17.77 -15.49
C LYS A 28 1.78 -17.45 -14.17
N LYS A 29 1.75 -18.38 -13.22
CA LYS A 29 1.19 -18.13 -11.87
C LYS A 29 1.95 -17.05 -11.11
N GLU A 30 3.27 -17.05 -11.16
CA GLU A 30 4.10 -16.03 -10.51
C GLU A 30 3.80 -14.63 -11.07
N LEU A 31 3.76 -14.49 -12.40
CA LEU A 31 3.41 -13.23 -13.07
C LEU A 31 2.02 -12.73 -12.66
N GLN A 32 1.03 -13.63 -12.61
CA GLN A 32 -0.33 -13.29 -12.20
C GLN A 32 -0.42 -12.87 -10.72
N ILE A 33 0.41 -13.43 -9.84
CA ILE A 33 0.50 -12.97 -8.44
C ILE A 33 1.04 -11.54 -8.38
N GLU A 34 2.09 -11.23 -9.13
CA GLU A 34 2.67 -9.87 -9.14
C GLU A 34 1.69 -8.85 -9.72
N LYS A 35 0.98 -9.21 -10.79
CA LYS A 35 -0.14 -8.42 -11.34
C LYS A 35 -1.20 -8.14 -10.30
N TYR A 36 -1.68 -9.17 -9.62
CA TYR A 36 -2.70 -9.04 -8.58
C TYR A 36 -2.28 -8.08 -7.46
N LYS A 37 -1.04 -8.18 -6.98
CA LYS A 37 -0.51 -7.25 -5.98
C LYS A 37 -0.43 -5.81 -6.52
N ALA A 38 0.00 -5.66 -7.78
CA ALA A 38 0.08 -4.35 -8.44
C ALA A 38 -1.30 -3.71 -8.59
N ASP A 39 -2.32 -4.48 -8.95
CA ASP A 39 -3.69 -4.00 -9.09
C ASP A 39 -4.31 -3.60 -7.74
N LEU A 40 -3.90 -4.27 -6.64
CA LEU A 40 -4.29 -3.92 -5.28
C LEU A 40 -3.44 -2.80 -4.64
N SER A 41 -2.31 -2.41 -5.22
CA SER A 41 -1.38 -1.46 -4.60
C SER A 41 -2.03 -0.14 -4.22
N ASN A 42 -2.70 0.52 -5.18
CA ASN A 42 -3.34 1.81 -4.96
C ASN A 42 -4.41 1.76 -3.86
N VAL A 43 -5.28 0.74 -3.88
CA VAL A 43 -6.38 0.65 -2.91
C VAL A 43 -5.86 0.33 -1.50
N THR A 44 -4.89 -0.58 -1.38
CA THR A 44 -4.31 -0.96 -0.08
C THR A 44 -3.50 0.17 0.55
N GLN A 45 -2.69 0.90 -0.25
CA GLN A 45 -1.98 2.11 0.21
C GLN A 45 -2.94 3.21 0.63
N ARG A 46 -4.00 3.47 -0.16
CA ARG A 46 -5.01 4.49 0.18
C ARG A 46 -5.70 4.18 1.51
N MET A 47 -6.07 2.92 1.75
CA MET A 47 -6.70 2.51 3.01
C MET A 47 -5.75 2.62 4.21
N LEU A 48 -4.46 2.35 4.01
CA LEU A 48 -3.44 2.59 5.04
C LEU A 48 -3.37 4.08 5.41
N ILE A 49 -3.29 4.96 4.39
CA ILE A 49 -3.25 6.42 4.56
C ILE A 49 -4.53 6.92 5.24
N GLU A 50 -5.69 6.38 4.91
CA GLU A 50 -6.97 6.73 5.55
C GLU A 50 -6.96 6.40 7.04
N LYS A 51 -6.60 5.16 7.40
CA LYS A 51 -6.51 4.71 8.80
C LYS A 51 -5.52 5.58 9.57
N PHE A 52 -4.39 5.89 8.94
CA PHE A 52 -3.38 6.76 9.51
C PHE A 52 -3.89 8.17 9.78
N PHE A 53 -4.49 8.83 8.79
CA PHE A 53 -5.01 10.18 8.96
C PHE A 53 -6.17 10.24 9.95
N ASN A 54 -7.00 9.20 10.04
CA ASN A 54 -8.02 9.09 11.08
C ASN A 54 -7.40 8.99 12.48
N LEU A 55 -6.37 8.16 12.65
CA LEU A 55 -5.64 8.05 13.92
C LEU A 55 -4.99 9.38 14.32
N VAL A 56 -4.36 10.06 13.36
CA VAL A 56 -3.74 11.38 13.56
C VAL A 56 -4.80 12.43 13.90
N ALA A 57 -5.92 12.49 13.16
CA ALA A 57 -7.03 13.41 13.43
C ALA A 57 -7.57 13.23 14.85
N ALA A 58 -7.86 11.99 15.24
CA ALA A 58 -8.36 11.66 16.57
C ALA A 58 -7.38 12.08 17.67
N THR A 59 -6.09 11.86 17.44
CA THR A 59 -5.02 12.26 18.36
C THR A 59 -4.95 13.78 18.50
N ILE A 60 -5.02 14.52 17.39
CA ILE A 60 -5.01 15.98 17.41
C ILE A 60 -6.23 16.52 18.17
N VAL A 61 -7.43 16.03 17.88
CA VAL A 61 -8.66 16.47 18.54
C VAL A 61 -8.60 16.21 20.05
N LYS A 62 -8.07 15.05 20.45
CA LYS A 62 -7.97 14.64 21.86
C LYS A 62 -6.94 15.47 22.64
N HIS A 63 -5.80 15.79 22.04
CA HIS A 63 -4.66 16.36 22.78
C HIS A 63 -4.43 17.86 22.53
N PHE A 64 -4.92 18.41 21.41
CA PHE A 64 -4.64 19.77 20.95
C PHE A 64 -5.91 20.57 20.67
N SER A 65 -6.95 20.40 21.48
CA SER A 65 -8.16 21.25 21.43
C SER A 65 -8.12 22.39 22.46
N GLY A 66 -8.93 23.43 22.25
CA GLY A 66 -8.98 24.61 23.13
C GLY A 66 -7.72 25.46 23.03
N THR A 67 -7.19 25.94 24.15
CA THR A 67 -6.01 26.83 24.16
C THR A 67 -4.77 26.21 23.50
N LYS A 68 -4.61 24.88 23.60
CA LYS A 68 -3.51 24.13 22.95
C LYS A 68 -3.61 24.09 21.42
N SER A 69 -4.78 24.34 20.85
CA SER A 69 -4.96 24.39 19.39
C SER A 69 -4.34 25.66 18.83
N ASN A 70 -4.49 26.79 19.54
CA ASN A 70 -3.96 28.10 19.16
C ASN A 70 -2.43 28.10 19.10
N ASP A 71 -1.77 27.46 20.08
CA ASP A 71 -0.30 27.33 20.12
C ASP A 71 0.27 26.56 18.92
N LEU A 72 -0.55 25.75 18.27
CA LEU A 72 -0.21 24.97 17.08
C LEU A 72 -0.82 25.55 15.80
N GLY A 73 -1.43 26.74 15.85
CA GLY A 73 -2.06 27.38 14.70
C GLY A 73 -3.29 26.64 14.16
N LEU A 74 -3.94 25.82 14.99
CA LEU A 74 -5.13 25.05 14.62
C LEU A 74 -6.39 25.86 14.92
N SER A 75 -7.15 26.19 13.87
CA SER A 75 -8.44 26.87 14.03
C SER A 75 -9.51 25.94 14.63
N GLU A 76 -10.47 26.51 15.34
CA GLU A 76 -11.60 25.74 15.89
C GLU A 76 -12.39 25.02 14.79
N THR A 77 -12.54 25.64 13.62
CA THR A 77 -13.18 25.01 12.45
C THR A 77 -12.42 23.76 12.01
N LEU A 78 -11.09 23.81 11.98
CA LEU A 78 -10.27 22.66 11.60
C LEU A 78 -10.39 21.52 12.63
N ILE A 79 -10.39 21.85 13.93
CA ILE A 79 -10.62 20.86 15.00
C ILE A 79 -12.01 20.25 14.90
N LYS A 80 -13.03 21.06 14.59
CA LYS A 80 -14.41 20.58 14.37
C LYS A 80 -14.48 19.66 13.14
N ASP A 81 -13.80 20.02 12.05
CA ASP A 81 -13.75 19.20 10.83
C ASP A 81 -13.09 17.84 11.09
N MET A 82 -12.00 17.81 11.86
CA MET A 82 -11.36 16.56 12.28
C MET A 82 -12.27 15.72 13.17
N ARG A 83 -12.93 16.35 14.15
CA ARG A 83 -13.85 15.66 15.07
C ARG A 83 -15.03 15.02 14.35
N ASN A 84 -15.55 15.71 13.34
CA ASN A 84 -16.68 15.24 12.53
C ASN A 84 -16.24 14.42 11.31
N LEU A 85 -14.95 14.10 11.18
CA LEU A 85 -14.35 13.39 10.05
C LEU A 85 -14.67 14.03 8.69
N SER A 86 -14.98 15.34 8.64
CA SER A 86 -15.28 16.06 7.40
C SER A 86 -14.05 16.64 6.70
N ILE A 87 -12.88 16.57 7.34
CA ILE A 87 -11.61 17.01 6.75
C ILE A 87 -11.20 16.08 5.59
N SER A 88 -10.70 16.66 4.49
CA SER A 88 -10.19 15.89 3.36
C SER A 88 -8.76 15.39 3.57
N PHE A 89 -8.38 14.32 2.88
CA PHE A 89 -7.02 13.77 2.96
C PHE A 89 -6.00 14.79 2.49
N SER A 90 -6.28 15.49 1.39
CA SER A 90 -5.39 16.55 0.89
C SER A 90 -5.21 17.67 1.91
N ARG A 91 -6.27 18.04 2.64
CA ARG A 91 -6.20 19.09 3.67
C ARG A 91 -5.44 18.61 4.91
N MET A 92 -5.65 17.35 5.33
CA MET A 92 -4.86 16.72 6.40
C MET A 92 -3.38 16.63 6.03
N ASN A 93 -3.09 16.13 4.82
CA ASN A 93 -1.73 16.01 4.30
C ASN A 93 -1.02 17.38 4.30
N ARG A 94 -1.67 18.41 3.72
CA ARG A 94 -1.13 19.77 3.70
C ARG A 94 -0.85 20.29 5.11
N LEU A 95 -1.79 20.10 6.04
CA LEU A 95 -1.60 20.51 7.43
C LEU A 95 -0.34 19.87 8.06
N LEU A 96 -0.14 18.57 7.86
CA LEU A 96 1.01 17.84 8.43
C LEU A 96 2.33 18.18 7.72
N VAL A 97 2.29 18.53 6.43
CA VAL A 97 3.45 19.03 5.67
C VAL A 97 3.86 20.42 6.18
N ASP A 98 2.90 21.34 6.25
CA ASP A 98 3.14 22.75 6.56
C ASP A 98 3.46 22.99 8.04
N ASN A 99 3.04 22.07 8.93
CA ASN A 99 3.20 22.20 10.37
C ASN A 99 4.05 21.08 10.96
N GLU A 100 5.37 21.22 10.86
CA GLU A 100 6.33 20.24 11.37
C GLU A 100 6.20 20.00 12.88
N ASN A 101 5.94 21.06 13.66
CA ASN A 101 5.77 20.96 15.11
C ASN A 101 4.55 20.11 15.48
N LEU A 102 3.41 20.33 14.80
CA LEU A 102 2.23 19.50 14.95
C LEU A 102 2.51 18.05 14.57
N ARG A 103 3.16 17.82 13.42
CA ARG A 103 3.48 16.48 12.93
C ARG A 103 4.35 15.71 13.92
N LYS A 104 5.42 16.32 14.42
CA LYS A 104 6.32 15.70 15.42
C LYS A 104 5.58 15.32 16.70
N LYS A 105 4.78 16.24 17.25
CA LYS A 105 3.97 15.97 18.45
C LYS A 105 2.91 14.89 18.21
N ALA A 106 2.29 14.87 17.03
CA ALA A 106 1.32 13.84 16.68
C ALA A 106 2.00 12.46 16.57
N TRP A 107 3.18 12.38 15.94
CA TRP A 107 3.97 11.15 15.81
C TRP A 107 4.33 10.57 17.17
N GLU A 108 4.85 11.41 18.07
CA GLU A 108 5.17 11.01 19.44
C GLU A 108 3.96 10.41 20.15
N LEU A 109 2.79 11.05 20.05
CA LEU A 109 1.57 10.59 20.71
C LEU A 109 1.00 9.29 20.12
N ILE A 110 1.17 9.04 18.82
CA ILE A 110 0.73 7.79 18.18
C ILE A 110 1.82 6.71 18.23
N GLY A 111 3.02 6.99 18.77
CA GLY A 111 4.12 6.04 18.84
C GLY A 111 4.91 5.85 17.53
N LEU A 112 4.85 6.83 16.62
CA LEU A 112 5.60 6.82 15.36
C LEU A 112 6.95 7.52 15.53
N SER A 113 8.01 6.97 14.92
CA SER A 113 9.36 7.53 15.00
C SER A 113 9.47 8.91 14.35
N ASP A 114 10.17 9.85 14.98
CA ASP A 114 10.40 11.22 14.48
C ASP A 114 11.16 11.29 13.15
N LYS A 115 11.88 10.21 12.80
CA LYS A 115 12.59 10.03 11.54
C LYS A 115 11.65 9.71 10.37
N VAL A 116 10.41 9.31 10.65
CA VAL A 116 9.41 8.96 9.63
C VAL A 116 8.97 10.23 8.92
N LYS A 117 9.38 10.36 7.66
CA LYS A 117 8.97 11.45 6.77
C LYS A 117 7.60 11.15 6.18
N LEU A 118 6.78 12.18 6.05
CA LEU A 118 5.53 12.10 5.31
C LEU A 118 5.85 12.13 3.80
N PRO A 119 5.47 11.10 3.02
CA PRO A 119 5.75 11.07 1.59
C PRO A 119 5.00 12.15 0.82
N ALA A 120 5.54 12.54 -0.33
CA ALA A 120 4.78 13.28 -1.32
C ALA A 120 3.82 12.32 -2.04
N PHE A 121 2.65 12.09 -1.43
CA PHE A 121 1.65 11.19 -2.00
C PHE A 121 1.18 11.65 -3.37
N LYS A 122 0.93 10.69 -4.27
CA LYS A 122 0.25 10.94 -5.54
C LYS A 122 -1.18 11.43 -5.27
N ASP A 123 -1.68 12.37 -6.06
CA ASP A 123 -3.03 12.93 -5.88
C ASP A 123 -4.13 11.87 -5.88
N ALA A 124 -3.96 10.79 -6.65
CA ALA A 124 -4.87 9.65 -6.69
C ALA A 124 -5.07 8.98 -5.31
N LEU A 125 -4.09 9.06 -4.42
CA LEU A 125 -4.17 8.53 -3.05
C LEU A 125 -4.88 9.49 -2.08
N LEU A 126 -5.02 10.76 -2.46
CA LEU A 126 -5.55 11.84 -1.62
C LEU A 126 -6.96 12.29 -2.01
N TYR A 127 -7.54 11.73 -3.08
CA TYR A 127 -8.90 12.05 -3.52
C TYR A 127 -9.95 11.36 -2.60
N SER A 128 -10.25 11.97 -1.45
CA SER A 128 -11.42 11.68 -0.61
C SER A 128 -11.54 12.60 0.61
N ARG A 129 -12.68 12.51 1.30
CA ARG A 129 -12.83 12.90 2.72
C ARG A 129 -12.49 11.72 3.63
N LEU A 130 -12.06 12.01 4.87
CA LEU A 130 -12.08 10.99 5.93
C LEU A 130 -13.52 10.44 6.02
N SER A 131 -13.67 9.13 5.98
CA SER A 131 -14.98 8.49 6.05
C SER A 131 -15.06 7.61 7.29
N GLU A 132 -16.21 7.58 7.95
CA GLU A 132 -16.51 6.61 9.03
C GLU A 132 -16.56 5.17 8.52
N CYS A 133 -16.64 4.95 7.20
CA CYS A 133 -16.73 3.62 6.59
C CYS A 133 -15.39 2.86 6.60
N ILE A 134 -14.74 2.73 7.75
CA ILE A 134 -13.66 1.76 7.99
C ILE A 134 -14.29 0.41 8.35
N HIS A 135 -15.16 -0.12 7.49
CA HIS A 135 -15.78 -1.44 7.68
C HIS A 135 -15.53 -2.42 6.54
N LEU A 136 -14.75 -2.05 5.54
CA LEU A 136 -14.36 -2.98 4.50
C LEU A 136 -12.90 -3.36 4.75
N ASN A 137 -12.67 -4.66 4.96
CA ASN A 137 -11.35 -5.25 5.06
C ASN A 137 -10.44 -4.70 3.96
N ILE A 138 -9.17 -4.44 4.27
CA ILE A 138 -8.19 -4.09 3.23
C ILE A 138 -8.22 -5.21 2.18
N PRO A 139 -8.48 -4.92 0.89
CA PRO A 139 -8.42 -5.92 -0.17
C PRO A 139 -7.06 -6.63 -0.11
N GLY A 140 -7.04 -7.95 0.03
CA GLY A 140 -5.81 -8.70 0.27
C GLY A 140 -5.42 -8.90 1.75
N GLY A 141 -6.32 -8.63 2.69
CA GLY A 141 -6.19 -9.01 4.10
C GLY A 141 -5.43 -7.97 4.93
N LYS A 142 -4.33 -8.38 5.58
CA LYS A 142 -3.47 -7.47 6.37
C LYS A 142 -2.35 -6.82 5.55
N ASN A 143 -2.37 -6.94 4.22
CA ASN A 143 -1.25 -6.56 3.37
C ASN A 143 -1.45 -5.20 2.71
N VAL A 144 -0.40 -4.41 2.69
CA VAL A 144 -0.27 -3.18 1.91
C VAL A 144 0.79 -3.42 0.84
N TYR A 145 0.43 -3.27 -0.42
CA TYR A 145 1.33 -3.58 -1.53
C TYR A 145 2.05 -2.34 -2.04
N THR A 146 3.37 -2.41 -2.15
CA THR A 146 4.22 -1.35 -2.72
C THR A 146 5.08 -1.91 -3.85
N SER A 147 5.37 -1.11 -4.87
CA SER A 147 6.29 -1.52 -5.93
C SER A 147 7.71 -1.72 -5.35
N ASN A 148 8.47 -2.67 -5.87
CA ASN A 148 9.91 -2.79 -5.61
C ASN A 148 10.71 -1.55 -6.06
N SER A 149 10.14 -0.70 -6.93
CA SER A 149 10.73 0.59 -7.34
C SER A 149 10.36 1.76 -6.39
N THR A 150 9.53 1.52 -5.37
CA THR A 150 9.09 2.54 -4.42
C THR A 150 10.30 3.17 -3.73
N LYS A 151 10.33 4.50 -3.64
CA LYS A 151 11.42 5.24 -3.01
C LYS A 151 11.61 4.79 -1.56
N HIS A 152 12.87 4.72 -1.10
CA HIS A 152 13.22 4.28 0.24
C HIS A 152 12.46 5.04 1.35
N GLU A 153 12.33 6.36 1.24
CA GLU A 153 11.61 7.17 2.24
C GLU A 153 10.12 6.84 2.31
N GLU A 154 9.49 6.60 1.15
CA GLU A 154 8.08 6.23 1.07
C GLU A 154 7.84 4.81 1.59
N LYS A 155 8.74 3.88 1.27
CA LYS A 155 8.71 2.51 1.80
C LYS A 155 8.85 2.50 3.32
N ALA A 156 9.79 3.27 3.87
CA ALA A 156 9.98 3.39 5.32
C ALA A 156 8.72 3.94 6.00
N PHE A 157 8.07 4.95 5.41
CA PHE A 157 6.79 5.45 5.91
C PHE A 157 5.72 4.35 5.94
N TYR A 158 5.51 3.64 4.83
CA TYR A 158 4.49 2.59 4.79
C TYR A 158 4.78 1.46 5.77
N GLN A 159 6.04 1.07 5.96
CA GLN A 159 6.43 0.03 6.90
C GLN A 159 6.11 0.41 8.35
N GLU A 160 6.48 1.61 8.75
CA GLU A 160 6.27 2.12 10.11
C GLU A 160 4.78 2.31 10.42
N VAL A 161 4.04 2.89 9.46
CA VAL A 161 2.59 3.10 9.61
C VAL A 161 1.82 1.78 9.57
N ALA A 162 2.24 0.82 8.73
CA ALA A 162 1.63 -0.50 8.70
C ALA A 162 1.87 -1.24 10.02
N ALA A 163 3.09 -1.22 10.56
CA ALA A 163 3.42 -1.84 11.84
C ALA A 163 2.58 -1.24 12.98
N LEU A 164 2.42 0.10 13.01
CA LEU A 164 1.58 0.80 13.97
C LEU A 164 0.11 0.33 13.94
N LEU A 165 -0.37 -0.11 12.78
CA LEU A 165 -1.77 -0.50 12.54
C LEU A 165 -1.98 -2.03 12.46
N ASP A 166 -0.99 -2.84 12.85
CA ASP A 166 -0.99 -4.32 12.73
C ASP A 166 -1.23 -4.81 11.29
N LEU A 167 -0.55 -4.17 10.34
CA LEU A 167 -0.54 -4.48 8.92
C LEU A 167 0.89 -4.84 8.45
N GLN A 168 0.99 -5.45 7.27
CA GLN A 168 2.25 -5.89 6.67
C GLN A 168 2.44 -5.22 5.32
N VAL A 169 3.62 -4.64 5.08
CA VAL A 169 4.00 -4.18 3.73
C VAL A 169 4.57 -5.35 2.96
N LYS A 170 4.04 -5.59 1.77
CA LYS A 170 4.55 -6.58 0.81
C LYS A 170 4.92 -5.91 -0.49
N GLU A 171 6.01 -6.35 -1.06
CA GLU A 171 6.46 -5.84 -2.34
C GLU A 171 5.91 -6.67 -3.49
N TYR A 172 5.73 -5.98 -4.62
CA TYR A 172 5.54 -6.62 -5.91
C TYR A 172 6.61 -6.17 -6.90
N ASP A 173 6.90 -7.06 -7.84
CA ASP A 173 7.83 -6.81 -8.93
C ASP A 173 7.09 -6.08 -10.06
N GLU A 174 7.43 -4.81 -10.28
CA GLU A 174 6.75 -3.94 -11.25
C GLU A 174 6.94 -4.42 -12.69
N GLU A 175 8.11 -4.95 -13.04
CA GLU A 175 8.38 -5.46 -14.39
C GLU A 175 7.57 -6.72 -14.65
N LYS A 176 7.51 -7.64 -13.69
CA LYS A 176 6.68 -8.86 -13.79
C LYS A 176 5.19 -8.56 -13.87
N ALA A 177 4.72 -7.59 -13.08
CA ALA A 177 3.32 -7.16 -13.12
C ALA A 177 2.94 -6.58 -14.49
N GLU A 178 3.83 -5.80 -15.10
CA GLU A 178 3.59 -5.21 -16.42
C GLU A 178 3.63 -6.27 -17.53
N LEU A 179 4.60 -7.19 -17.48
CA LEU A 179 4.66 -8.34 -18.40
C LEU A 179 3.35 -9.16 -18.37
N ALA A 180 2.78 -9.36 -17.18
CA ALA A 180 1.51 -10.05 -17.03
C ALA A 180 0.33 -9.29 -17.67
N ARG A 181 0.28 -7.96 -17.55
CA ARG A 181 -0.76 -7.13 -18.17
C ARG A 181 -0.68 -7.18 -19.70
N THR A 182 0.51 -7.00 -20.25
CA THR A 182 0.72 -7.08 -21.71
C THR A 182 0.38 -8.46 -22.26
N ALA A 183 0.70 -9.53 -21.51
CA ALA A 183 0.34 -10.90 -21.91
C ALA A 183 -1.19 -11.09 -21.98
N ASP A 184 -1.93 -10.57 -20.99
CA ASP A 184 -3.39 -10.67 -20.97
C ASP A 184 -4.07 -9.83 -22.09
N GLU A 185 -3.50 -8.66 -22.44
CA GLU A 185 -3.97 -7.83 -23.56
C GLU A 185 -3.78 -8.51 -24.93
N ILE A 186 -2.68 -9.25 -25.11
CA ILE A 186 -2.40 -10.02 -26.34
C ILE A 186 -3.30 -11.27 -26.42
N GLU A 187 -3.61 -11.90 -25.29
CA GLU A 187 -4.49 -13.09 -25.21
C GLU A 187 -6.00 -12.74 -25.35
N GLY A 188 -6.38 -11.46 -25.37
CA GLY A 188 -7.74 -11.03 -25.70
C GLY A 188 -8.79 -11.30 -24.61
N VAL A 189 -8.41 -11.12 -23.34
CA VAL A 189 -9.33 -11.14 -22.17
C VAL A 189 -9.75 -9.74 -21.79
#